data_AF-F3Y5P3-F1
#
_entry.id   AF-F3Y5P3-F1
#
_cell.length_a   1.000
_cell.length_b   1.000
_cell.length_c   1.000
_cell.angle_alpha   90.00
_cell.angle_beta   90.00
_cell.angle_gamma   90.00
#
_symmetry.space_group_name_H-M   'P 1'
#
loop_
_entity.id
_entity.type
_entity.pdbx_description
1 polymer ?
#
loop_
_entity_poly.entity_id
_entity_poly.type
_entity_poly.pdbx_seq_one_letter_code
_entity_poly.pdbx_strand_id
1 'polypeptide(L)'
;MDVTNTLADGTFKVVGGQNKIRKIDPKINIYHRCNHVGLCPKRVTIHVPKNAVGKGSKEAQLFDIGVLNLANKYPGEGTDCIH
;
A
#
# COMPACT_ATOMS: atom_id res chain seq x y z
N MET A 1 -3.97 3.63 10.92
CA MET A 1 -3.32 3.65 9.59
C MET A 1 -1.84 3.76 9.87
N ASP A 2 -1.00 3.26 8.99
CA ASP A 2 0.44 3.26 9.20
C ASP A 2 1.17 3.49 7.87
N VAL A 3 2.39 4.01 7.94
CA VAL A 3 3.23 4.33 6.77
C VAL A 3 4.63 3.77 7.00
N THR A 4 5.22 3.24 5.93
CA THR A 4 6.59 2.72 5.97
C THR A 4 7.27 2.96 4.64
N ASN A 5 8.60 2.95 4.66
CA ASN A 5 9.43 2.98 3.47
C ASN A 5 9.94 1.58 3.16
N THR A 6 10.19 1.31 1.88
CA THR A 6 10.87 0.09 1.46
C THR A 6 12.31 0.09 1.96
N LEU A 7 12.85 -1.10 2.20
CA LEU A 7 14.29 -1.30 2.35
C LEU A 7 15.00 -1.10 1.00
N ALA A 8 16.33 -1.12 1.03
CA ALA A 8 17.15 -0.93 -0.17
C ALA A 8 16.90 -1.99 -1.27
N ASP A 9 16.44 -3.18 -0.89
CA ASP A 9 16.06 -4.27 -1.78
C ASP A 9 14.61 -4.20 -2.27
N GLY A 10 13.85 -3.16 -1.87
CA GLY A 10 12.45 -2.97 -2.23
C GLY A 10 11.45 -3.68 -1.31
N THR A 11 11.91 -4.46 -0.33
CA THR A 11 11.01 -5.16 0.60
C THR A 11 10.37 -4.20 1.60
N PHE A 12 9.14 -4.49 2.00
CA PHE A 12 8.45 -3.73 3.06
C PHE A 12 7.44 -4.59 3.80
N LYS A 13 7.13 -4.17 5.03
CA LYS A 13 6.05 -4.72 5.84
C LYS A 13 5.37 -3.58 6.58
N VAL A 14 4.06 -3.48 6.46
CA VAL A 14 3.26 -2.44 7.13
C VAL A 14 2.14 -3.10 7.93
N VAL A 15 1.92 -2.62 9.16
CA VAL A 15 0.85 -3.09 10.03
C VAL A 15 0.14 -1.89 10.60
N GLY A 16 -1.04 -1.59 10.07
CA GLY A 16 -1.85 -0.47 10.52
C GLY A 16 -3.16 -0.92 11.16
N GLY A 17 -3.58 -0.23 12.22
CA GLY A 17 -4.90 -0.39 12.83
C GLY A 17 -5.71 0.90 12.82
N GLN A 18 -7.02 0.80 12.97
CA GLN A 18 -7.87 1.97 13.25
C GLN A 18 -8.99 1.57 14.19
N ASN A 19 -9.21 2.36 15.25
CA ASN A 19 -10.30 2.14 16.19
C ASN A 19 -11.59 2.74 15.60
N LYS A 20 -12.23 2.00 14.70
CA LYS A 20 -13.55 2.34 14.14
C LYS A 20 -14.56 1.23 14.43
N ILE A 21 -15.80 1.66 14.70
CA ILE A 21 -16.94 0.77 14.99
C ILE A 21 -17.40 0.02 13.72
N ARG A 22 -17.19 0.60 12.53
CA ARG A 22 -17.62 0.05 11.23
C ARG A 22 -16.55 -0.82 10.58
N LYS A 23 -16.96 -1.73 9.70
CA LYS A 23 -16.05 -2.49 8.82
C LYS A 23 -15.17 -1.52 8.03
N ILE A 24 -13.86 -1.78 8.05
CA ILE A 24 -12.87 -1.02 7.29
C ILE A 24 -12.57 -1.76 5.99
N ASP A 25 -12.36 -1.01 4.91
CA ASP A 25 -11.88 -1.51 3.62
C ASP A 25 -10.49 -0.86 3.37
N PRO A 26 -9.41 -1.42 3.95
CA PRO A 26 -8.10 -0.83 3.82
C PRO A 26 -7.55 -0.96 2.40
N LYS A 27 -6.70 0.00 2.05
CA LYS A 27 -5.94 0.01 0.80
C LYS A 27 -4.50 0.36 1.10
N ILE A 28 -3.58 -0.20 0.30
CA ILE A 28 -2.17 0.16 0.32
C ILE A 28 -1.94 1.11 -0.85
N ASN A 29 -1.44 2.31 -0.57
CA ASN A 29 -0.99 3.24 -1.59
C ASN A 29 0.55 3.21 -1.61
N ILE A 30 1.12 2.84 -2.74
CA ILE A 30 2.56 2.88 -2.98
C ILE A 30 2.86 4.12 -3.78
N TYR A 31 3.68 5.01 -3.23
CA TYR A 31 4.14 6.23 -3.87
C TYR A 31 5.58 6.04 -4.37
N HIS A 32 5.83 6.21 -5.66
CA HIS A 32 7.14 5.94 -6.25
C HIS A 32 7.48 6.88 -7.42
N ARG A 33 8.76 6.87 -7.83
CA ARG A 33 9.28 7.63 -8.99
C ARG A 33 9.94 6.74 -10.05
N CYS A 34 9.78 5.42 -9.96
CA CYS A 34 10.30 4.50 -10.97
C CYS A 34 9.79 4.89 -12.37
N ASN A 35 10.72 5.09 -13.31
CA ASN A 35 10.42 5.52 -14.68
C ASN A 35 9.47 6.74 -14.76
N HIS A 36 9.65 7.72 -13.88
CA HIS A 36 8.80 8.91 -13.81
C HIS A 36 9.62 10.20 -13.60
N VAL A 37 9.41 11.19 -14.47
CA VAL A 37 10.15 12.47 -14.50
C VAL A 37 9.25 13.65 -14.09
N GLY A 38 8.25 13.41 -13.24
CA GLY A 38 7.35 14.44 -12.72
C GLY A 38 7.72 14.93 -11.30
N LEU A 39 7.22 16.12 -10.94
CA LEU A 39 7.39 16.70 -9.60
C LEU A 39 6.78 15.80 -8.52
N CYS A 40 5.64 15.18 -8.83
CA CYS A 40 4.87 14.39 -7.90
C CYS A 40 5.06 12.89 -8.14
N PRO A 41 5.09 12.05 -7.10
CA PRO A 41 5.21 10.62 -7.26
C PRO A 41 3.99 10.03 -7.98
N LYS A 42 4.21 8.91 -8.66
CA LYS A 42 3.15 8.01 -9.09
C LYS A 42 2.58 7.28 -7.89
N ARG A 43 1.29 6.99 -7.92
CA ARG A 43 0.55 6.25 -6.90
C ARG A 43 -0.05 5.00 -7.50
N VAL A 44 0.32 3.85 -6.94
CA VAL A 44 -0.32 2.55 -7.20
C VAL A 44 -1.16 2.18 -5.98
N THR A 45 -2.42 1.82 -6.20
CA THR A 45 -3.34 1.43 -5.11
C THR A 45 -3.64 -0.06 -5.18
N ILE A 46 -3.40 -0.76 -4.07
CA ILE A 46 -3.71 -2.17 -3.90
C ILE A 46 -4.84 -2.30 -2.89
N HIS A 47 -5.91 -2.98 -3.28
CA HIS A 47 -7.03 -3.27 -2.40
C HIS A 47 -6.66 -4.44 -1.49
N VAL A 48 -6.76 -4.24 -0.18
CA VAL A 48 -6.49 -5.29 0.80
C VAL A 48 -7.76 -6.14 0.93
N PRO A 49 -7.67 -7.47 0.75
CA PRO A 49 -8.83 -8.33 0.87
C PRO A 49 -9.29 -8.41 2.33
N LYS A 50 -10.59 -8.60 2.53
CA LYS A 50 -11.22 -8.55 3.87
C LYS A 50 -10.69 -9.60 4.86
N ASN A 51 -10.14 -10.70 4.36
CA ASN A 51 -9.52 -11.75 5.20
C ASN A 51 -8.21 -11.30 5.85
N ALA A 52 -7.54 -10.30 5.28
CA ALA A 52 -6.33 -9.69 5.85
C ALA A 52 -6.65 -8.64 6.93
N VAL A 53 -7.93 -8.43 7.23
CA VAL A 53 -8.41 -7.49 8.25
C VAL A 53 -8.89 -8.27 9.47
N GLY A 54 -8.11 -8.24 10.56
CA GLY A 54 -8.47 -8.81 11.85
C GLY A 54 -8.97 -7.76 12.85
N LYS A 55 -9.63 -8.18 13.95
CA LYS A 55 -9.97 -7.26 15.06
C LYS A 55 -8.75 -6.87 15.90
N GLY A 56 -7.62 -7.54 15.68
CA GLY A 56 -6.32 -7.25 16.29
C GLY A 56 -5.19 -7.91 15.50
N SER A 57 -3.95 -7.63 15.90
CA SER A 57 -2.74 -8.11 15.21
C SER A 57 -2.62 -9.63 15.13
N LYS A 58 -3.21 -10.37 16.09
CA LYS A 58 -3.20 -11.83 16.13
C LYS A 58 -4.18 -12.49 15.16
N GLU A 59 -5.24 -11.79 14.78
CA GLU A 59 -6.28 -12.31 13.88
C GLU A 59 -6.06 -11.87 12.43
N ALA A 60 -5.25 -10.85 12.19
CA ALA A 60 -4.95 -10.38 10.85
C ALA A 60 -4.05 -11.38 10.13
N GLN A 61 -4.53 -11.92 9.01
CA GLN A 61 -3.71 -12.76 8.14
C GLN A 61 -2.67 -11.91 7.41
N LEU A 62 -1.48 -12.47 7.22
CA LEU A 62 -0.47 -11.84 6.37
C LEU A 62 -0.99 -11.83 4.93
N PHE A 63 -1.07 -10.64 4.34
CA PHE A 63 -1.39 -10.44 2.94
C PHE A 63 -0.12 -10.10 2.18
N ASP A 64 0.38 -11.06 1.42
CA ASP A 64 1.51 -10.87 0.53
C ASP A 64 1.00 -10.36 -0.84
N ILE A 65 1.46 -9.18 -1.23
CA ILE A 65 1.13 -8.56 -2.52
C ILE A 65 2.05 -9.04 -3.66
N GLY A 66 3.04 -9.88 -3.34
CA GLY A 66 4.07 -10.34 -4.25
C GLY A 66 5.10 -9.27 -4.61
N VAL A 67 5.83 -9.51 -5.69
CA VAL A 67 6.85 -8.60 -6.22
C VAL A 67 6.25 -7.80 -7.38
N LEU A 68 6.24 -6.48 -7.25
CA LEU A 68 5.71 -5.56 -8.26
C LEU A 68 6.84 -4.78 -8.92
N ASN A 69 6.93 -4.86 -10.25
CA ASN A 69 7.81 -3.98 -11.01
C ASN A 69 7.12 -2.63 -11.22
N LEU A 70 7.45 -1.64 -10.39
CA LEU A 70 6.86 -0.31 -10.42
C LEU A 70 7.30 0.56 -11.62
N ALA A 71 8.19 0.08 -12.49
CA ALA A 71 8.50 0.79 -13.74
C ALA A 71 7.39 0.63 -14.81
N ASN A 72 6.54 -0.38 -14.65
CA ASN A 72 5.40 -0.65 -15.54
C ASN A 72 4.19 0.24 -15.19
N LYS A 73 3.23 0.33 -16.12
CA LYS A 73 1.97 1.06 -15.91
C LYS A 73 0.91 0.12 -15.32
N TYR A 74 0.38 0.48 -14.16
CA TYR A 74 -0.71 -0.27 -13.50
C TYR A 74 -2.09 0.35 -13.76
N PRO A 75 -3.17 -0.44 -13.80
CA PRO A 75 -4.53 0.09 -13.86
C PRO A 75 -4.84 0.99 -12.66
N GLY A 76 -5.41 2.16 -12.91
CA GLY A 76 -5.73 3.12 -11.85
C GLY A 76 -4.53 3.88 -11.27
N GLU A 77 -3.33 3.71 -11.86
CA GLU A 77 -2.16 4.53 -11.53
C GLU A 77 -2.45 6.01 -11.84
N GLY A 78 -2.12 6.88 -10.87
CA GLY A 78 -2.18 8.33 -11.01
C GLY A 78 -0.94 9.00 -10.44
N THR A 79 -0.89 10.33 -10.50
CA THR A 79 0.14 11.13 -9.83
C THR A 79 -0.49 11.92 -8.70
N ASP A 80 0.17 11.96 -7.55
CA ASP A 80 -0.38 12.59 -6.34
C ASP A 80 0.69 13.40 -5.63
N CYS A 81 0.45 14.71 -5.50
CA CYS A 81 1.40 15.68 -4.94
C CYS A 81 1.16 15.93 -3.44
N ILE A 82 0.06 15.43 -2.89
CA ILE A 82 -0.40 15.72 -1.54
C ILE A 82 -0.60 14.37 -0.82
N HIS A 83 0.38 14.00 0.01
CA HIS A 83 0.37 12.78 0.82
C HIS A 83 0.22 13.12 2.31
#